data_AF-A0A836RLU5-F1
#
_entry.id   AF-A0A836RLU5-F1
#
_cell.length_a   1.000
_cell.length_b   1.000
_cell.length_c   1.000
_cell.angle_alpha   90.00
_cell.angle_beta   90.00
_cell.angle_gamma   90.00
#
_symmetry.space_group_name_H-M   'P 1'
#
loop_
_entity.id
_entity.type
_entity.pdbx_description
1 polymer ?
#
loop_
_entity_poly.entity_id
_entity_poly.type
_entity_poly.pdbx_seq_one_letter_code
_entity_poly.pdbx_strand_id
1 'polypeptide(L)'
;MAAFVNATRTDVAGAAIRMALAGSMVIAAVFSAGAAAAQVVPAPKERRAQPVAPKPARVRPKKPVGQAAGPAARANPLQKMLKQLFGGRRAIGKPGGAKDHGDDVRPDGSERDSVDYRAPHDKTASGRLRRAGSLIERQKWRDAYRLLQTLLARPEDSLFFSDQGQWRSVRLEALRLLQSFPQEAQRWLRDAHEAGGRRALAEAERSGRLGPLAEVALRYFNTSAGRTAADQLATRHLDRGEFVAAAFWFERLLRPSDSEPDAHLARQAKAALAFFGAGRRELARRVIDRLHAQHRGTAVRLGTQQVAIDEAWLR
;
A
#
# COMPACT_ATOMS: atom_id res chain seq x y z
N MET A 1 -39.94 69.24 -7.89
CA MET A 1 -40.55 69.75 -9.13
C MET A 1 -39.69 69.30 -10.31
N ALA A 2 -40.33 68.62 -11.26
CA ALA A 2 -39.93 68.33 -12.64
C ALA A 2 -38.72 67.42 -12.93
N ALA A 3 -39.06 66.21 -13.36
CA ALA A 3 -38.30 65.30 -14.21
C ALA A 3 -38.40 65.69 -15.70
N PHE A 4 -37.47 65.20 -16.53
CA PHE A 4 -37.57 64.96 -17.99
C PHE A 4 -36.42 63.98 -18.31
N VAL A 5 -36.55 62.71 -18.72
CA VAL A 5 -37.40 61.96 -19.67
C VAL A 5 -37.23 62.40 -21.13
N ASN A 6 -36.47 61.60 -21.89
CA ASN A 6 -36.78 61.10 -23.24
C ASN A 6 -35.74 60.01 -23.58
N ALA A 7 -36.06 58.72 -23.84
CA ALA A 7 -36.95 58.15 -24.88
C ALA A 7 -36.43 58.55 -26.28
N THR A 8 -36.21 57.71 -27.30
CA THR A 8 -36.59 56.34 -27.67
C THR A 8 -35.87 56.03 -29.00
N ARG A 9 -35.74 54.74 -29.34
CA ARG A 9 -35.88 54.08 -30.68
C ARG A 9 -34.90 52.91 -30.82
N THR A 10 -35.35 51.65 -30.80
CA THR A 10 -35.96 50.85 -31.92
C THR A 10 -34.96 50.70 -33.08
N ASP A 11 -34.69 49.55 -33.68
CA ASP A 11 -35.53 48.36 -33.82
C ASP A 11 -34.81 47.18 -34.52
N VAL A 12 -35.45 46.01 -34.41
CA VAL A 12 -35.53 44.83 -35.32
C VAL A 12 -34.27 44.15 -35.87
N ALA A 13 -34.08 42.89 -35.48
CA ALA A 13 -34.21 41.66 -36.32
C ALA A 13 -33.60 40.48 -35.54
N GLY A 14 -34.20 39.30 -35.37
CA GLY A 14 -35.29 38.64 -36.06
C GLY A 14 -34.96 37.14 -36.11
N ALA A 15 -36.00 36.30 -36.12
CA ALA A 15 -36.03 34.86 -36.36
C ALA A 15 -35.96 33.90 -35.14
N ALA A 16 -37.18 33.60 -34.68
CA ALA A 16 -37.60 32.41 -33.97
C ALA A 16 -37.44 31.12 -34.81
N ILE A 17 -37.46 29.96 -34.14
CA ILE A 17 -38.20 28.74 -34.53
C ILE A 17 -38.45 27.90 -33.26
N ARG A 18 -39.55 27.16 -33.31
CA ARG A 18 -40.45 26.71 -32.24
C ARG A 18 -40.10 25.35 -31.62
N MET A 19 -40.62 25.21 -30.40
CA MET A 19 -41.17 24.02 -29.73
C MET A 19 -41.23 22.69 -30.50
N ALA A 20 -40.82 21.63 -29.80
CA ALA A 20 -41.61 20.39 -29.72
C ALA A 20 -41.45 19.75 -28.33
N LEU A 21 -42.57 19.67 -27.61
CA LEU A 21 -42.82 18.84 -26.42
C LEU A 21 -43.02 17.38 -26.86
N ALA A 22 -42.42 16.43 -26.15
CA ALA A 22 -42.99 15.10 -25.94
C ALA A 22 -42.29 14.44 -24.73
N GLY A 23 -43.09 14.11 -23.72
CA GLY A 23 -42.64 13.54 -22.47
C GLY A 23 -42.39 12.02 -22.50
N SER A 24 -41.73 11.55 -21.44
CA SER A 24 -41.74 10.19 -20.89
C SER A 24 -40.70 10.18 -19.76
N MET A 25 -40.86 9.55 -18.61
CA MET A 25 -41.96 8.88 -17.94
C MET A 25 -41.37 8.64 -16.55
N VAL A 26 -41.98 9.20 -15.50
CA VAL A 26 -41.56 8.96 -14.10
C VAL A 26 -42.10 7.59 -13.71
N ILE A 27 -41.23 6.59 -13.57
CA ILE A 27 -41.60 5.31 -12.96
C ILE A 27 -41.29 5.42 -11.47
N ALA A 28 -42.33 5.74 -10.69
CA ALA A 28 -42.37 5.47 -9.27
C ALA A 28 -42.72 3.99 -9.08
N ALA A 29 -41.75 3.18 -8.65
CA ALA A 29 -42.00 1.80 -8.25
C ALA A 29 -42.39 1.76 -6.77
N VAL A 30 -43.69 1.62 -6.53
CA VAL A 30 -44.26 1.13 -5.27
C VAL A 30 -43.99 -0.37 -5.22
N PHE A 31 -43.18 -0.83 -4.26
CA PHE A 31 -43.07 -2.27 -3.96
C PHE A 31 -43.88 -2.60 -2.71
N SER A 32 -44.93 -3.36 -2.95
CA SER A 32 -45.84 -3.98 -2.02
C SER A 32 -45.14 -5.04 -1.17
N ALA A 33 -45.41 -5.03 0.13
CA ALA A 33 -45.05 -6.08 1.07
C ALA A 33 -45.98 -7.29 0.84
N GLY A 34 -45.48 -8.29 0.12
CA GLY A 34 -46.12 -9.60 -0.01
C GLY A 34 -45.38 -10.64 0.83
N ALA A 35 -45.96 -10.99 1.98
CA ALA A 35 -45.59 -12.17 2.74
C ALA A 35 -45.98 -13.43 1.93
N ALA A 36 -45.01 -14.29 1.63
CA ALA A 36 -45.26 -15.62 1.09
C ALA A 36 -44.33 -16.63 1.75
N ALA A 37 -44.97 -17.66 2.26
CA ALA A 37 -44.47 -18.65 3.18
C ALA A 37 -43.46 -19.64 2.55
N ALA A 38 -42.64 -20.16 3.45
CA ALA A 38 -41.84 -21.39 3.39
C ALA A 38 -42.13 -22.34 2.21
N GLN A 39 -41.10 -22.55 1.37
CA GLN A 39 -40.95 -23.80 0.64
C GLN A 39 -39.82 -24.63 1.27
N VAL A 40 -40.25 -25.76 1.81
CA VAL A 40 -39.47 -26.85 2.37
C VAL A 40 -38.65 -27.49 1.26
N VAL A 41 -37.33 -27.43 1.35
CA VAL A 41 -36.42 -28.20 0.50
C VAL A 41 -36.26 -29.60 1.12
N PRO A 42 -36.54 -30.70 0.38
CA PRO A 42 -36.42 -32.06 0.92
C PRO A 42 -34.97 -32.52 1.01
N ALA A 43 -34.70 -33.29 2.07
CA ALA A 43 -33.41 -33.84 2.47
C ALA A 43 -32.73 -34.71 1.39
N PRO A 44 -31.38 -34.70 1.29
CA PRO A 44 -30.64 -35.62 0.46
C PRO A 44 -30.59 -37.02 1.09
N LYS A 45 -30.99 -38.01 0.29
CA LYS A 45 -31.06 -39.44 0.61
C LYS A 45 -29.70 -39.99 1.07
N GLU A 46 -29.76 -40.72 2.18
CA GLU A 46 -28.75 -41.61 2.72
C GLU A 46 -28.19 -42.56 1.65
N ARG A 47 -26.90 -42.42 1.33
CA ARG A 47 -26.13 -43.50 0.71
C ARG A 47 -25.53 -44.34 1.82
N ARG A 48 -26.10 -45.54 1.96
CA ARG A 48 -25.63 -46.64 2.80
C ARG A 48 -24.13 -46.88 2.61
N ALA A 49 -23.40 -46.80 3.72
CA ALA A 49 -22.05 -47.30 3.85
C ALA A 49 -22.03 -48.82 3.66
N GLN A 50 -21.13 -49.31 2.81
CA GLN A 50 -20.74 -50.71 2.78
C GLN A 50 -19.51 -50.91 3.67
N PRO A 51 -19.49 -51.94 4.53
CA PRO A 51 -18.43 -52.17 5.50
C PRO A 51 -17.20 -52.84 4.85
N VAL A 52 -16.04 -52.19 4.93
CA VAL A 52 -14.75 -52.80 4.61
C VAL A 52 -14.20 -53.45 5.89
N ALA A 53 -14.16 -54.78 5.89
CA ALA A 53 -13.58 -55.58 6.96
C ALA A 53 -12.04 -55.43 7.05
N PRO A 54 -11.45 -55.40 8.26
CA PRO A 54 -10.00 -55.26 8.44
C PRO A 54 -9.33 -56.62 8.75
N LYS A 55 -8.10 -56.83 8.26
CA LYS A 55 -7.00 -57.63 8.87
C LYS A 55 -5.83 -57.84 7.88
N PRO A 56 -4.60 -58.22 8.32
CA PRO A 56 -4.00 -58.08 9.65
C PRO A 56 -2.59 -57.44 9.63
N ALA A 57 -2.16 -57.06 10.84
CA ALA A 57 -0.84 -56.55 11.19
C ALA A 57 0.31 -57.49 10.82
N ARG A 58 1.39 -56.93 10.26
CA ARG A 58 2.70 -57.60 10.18
C ARG A 58 3.54 -57.29 11.40
N VAL A 59 3.90 -58.38 12.06
CA VAL A 59 4.68 -58.56 13.27
C VAL A 59 6.13 -58.08 13.08
N ARG A 60 6.64 -57.33 14.06
CA ARG A 60 8.07 -57.05 14.24
C ARG A 60 8.76 -58.26 14.88
N PRO A 61 9.93 -58.71 14.38
CA PRO A 61 10.84 -59.49 15.22
C PRO A 61 11.81 -58.57 15.99
N LYS A 62 11.95 -58.87 17.29
CA LYS A 62 12.94 -58.32 18.22
C LYS A 62 14.34 -58.87 17.93
N LYS A 63 15.35 -58.05 18.26
CA LYS A 63 16.80 -58.34 18.33
C LYS A 63 17.14 -59.58 19.16
N PRO A 64 18.37 -60.10 19.03
CA PRO A 64 19.20 -60.34 20.20
C PRO A 64 20.40 -59.38 20.30
N VAL A 65 20.79 -59.18 21.55
CA VAL A 65 21.77 -58.27 22.11
C VAL A 65 23.17 -58.87 22.02
N GLY A 66 24.19 -58.05 21.76
CA GLY A 66 25.60 -58.39 21.91
C GLY A 66 26.47 -57.13 21.99
N GLN A 67 26.67 -56.65 23.22
CA GLN A 67 27.87 -56.02 23.82
C GLN A 67 28.63 -54.96 23.00
N ALA A 68 28.56 -53.67 23.37
CA ALA A 68 29.30 -52.99 24.44
C ALA A 68 30.65 -52.40 23.98
N ALA A 69 30.64 -51.10 23.67
CA ALA A 69 31.75 -50.17 23.84
C ALA A 69 31.23 -48.73 23.73
N GLY A 70 31.31 -47.94 24.81
CA GLY A 70 31.28 -46.48 24.75
C GLY A 70 32.66 -45.93 25.13
N PRO A 71 32.88 -44.60 25.14
CA PRO A 71 32.23 -43.54 24.39
C PRO A 71 33.29 -42.73 23.62
N ALA A 72 33.28 -42.74 22.28
CA ALA A 72 34.11 -41.84 21.48
C ALA A 72 33.22 -40.72 20.94
N ALA A 73 33.27 -39.56 21.62
CA ALA A 73 32.67 -38.32 21.17
C ALA A 73 33.11 -38.02 19.73
N ARG A 74 32.18 -38.14 18.78
CA ARG A 74 32.42 -37.77 17.39
C ARG A 74 32.61 -36.26 17.35
N ALA A 75 33.82 -35.83 17.00
CA ALA A 75 34.14 -34.44 16.75
C ALA A 75 33.16 -33.85 15.71
N ASN A 76 32.44 -32.81 16.10
CA ASN A 76 31.45 -32.15 15.25
C ASN A 76 32.12 -31.58 13.99
N PRO A 77 31.65 -31.91 12.77
CA PRO A 77 32.23 -31.39 11.53
C PRO A 77 32.10 -29.86 11.38
N LEU A 78 31.26 -29.21 12.19
CA LEU A 78 31.13 -27.75 12.28
C LEU A 78 32.29 -27.08 13.05
N GLN A 79 32.99 -27.78 13.94
CA GLN A 79 34.15 -27.22 14.66
C GLN A 79 35.40 -27.11 13.78
N LYS A 80 35.56 -27.95 12.76
CA LYS A 80 36.64 -27.84 11.78
C LYS A 80 36.41 -26.68 10.80
N MET A 81 35.15 -26.37 10.49
CA MET A 81 34.79 -25.29 9.56
C MET A 81 34.95 -23.89 10.19
N LEU A 82 34.62 -23.71 11.48
CA LEU A 82 34.88 -22.44 12.18
C LEU A 82 36.38 -22.17 12.41
N LYS A 83 37.21 -23.21 12.59
CA LYS A 83 38.67 -23.07 12.73
C LYS A 83 39.37 -22.67 11.42
N GLN A 84 38.74 -22.93 10.28
CA GLN A 84 39.24 -22.53 8.95
C GLN A 84 38.77 -21.12 8.52
N LEU A 85 37.65 -20.62 9.08
CA LEU A 85 37.12 -19.29 8.77
C LEU A 85 37.65 -18.17 9.69
N PHE A 86 38.13 -18.52 10.89
CA PHE A 86 38.64 -17.55 11.89
C PHE A 86 40.09 -17.80 12.33
N GLY A 87 40.79 -18.77 11.72
CA GLY A 87 42.17 -19.14 12.06
C GLY A 87 43.16 -18.70 10.99
N GLY A 88 43.41 -17.40 10.86
CA GLY A 88 44.31 -16.84 9.84
C GLY A 88 45.07 -15.60 10.29
N ARG A 89 45.55 -15.58 11.54
CA ARG A 89 46.43 -14.53 12.06
C ARG A 89 47.87 -14.87 11.65
N ARG A 90 48.34 -14.30 10.54
CA ARG A 90 49.76 -14.32 10.16
C ARG A 90 50.45 -13.03 10.62
N ALA A 91 51.52 -13.25 11.38
CA ALA A 91 52.77 -12.51 11.45
C ALA A 91 52.74 -11.01 11.77
N ILE A 92 53.10 -10.74 13.03
CA ILE A 92 53.72 -9.53 13.54
C ILE A 92 55.00 -9.24 12.74
N GLY A 93 55.06 -8.07 12.09
CA GLY A 93 56.27 -7.43 11.59
C GLY A 93 56.40 -6.05 12.24
N LYS A 94 57.57 -5.80 12.85
CA LYS A 94 57.93 -4.65 13.71
C LYS A 94 58.25 -3.36 12.88
N PRO A 95 58.53 -2.20 13.51
CA PRO A 95 58.05 -0.89 13.09
C PRO A 95 59.13 -0.05 12.37
N GLY A 96 58.71 1.01 11.68
CA GLY A 96 59.65 2.02 11.19
C GLY A 96 58.96 3.23 10.57
N GLY A 97 59.31 4.42 11.06
CA GLY A 97 59.20 5.66 10.30
C GLY A 97 58.10 6.62 10.72
N ALA A 98 58.33 7.34 11.82
CA ALA A 98 57.78 8.68 11.98
C ALA A 98 58.35 9.58 10.87
N LYS A 99 57.49 10.27 10.12
CA LYS A 99 57.81 11.53 9.46
C LYS A 99 56.60 12.45 9.53
N ASP A 100 56.78 13.49 10.34
CA ASP A 100 56.14 14.79 10.23
C ASP A 100 56.26 15.34 8.81
N HIS A 101 55.11 15.70 8.23
CA HIS A 101 54.92 16.78 7.26
C HIS A 101 53.44 17.17 7.46
N GLY A 102 53.11 18.34 8.00
CA GLY A 102 53.42 19.64 7.43
C GLY A 102 52.15 20.10 6.73
N ASP A 103 51.55 21.18 7.22
CA ASP A 103 50.30 21.77 6.77
C ASP A 103 50.23 21.93 5.24
N ASP A 104 49.30 21.19 4.61
CA ASP A 104 48.78 21.49 3.28
C ASP A 104 47.28 21.73 3.38
N VAL A 105 46.93 23.02 3.42
CA VAL A 105 45.56 23.51 3.22
C VAL A 105 45.11 23.09 1.82
N ARG A 106 44.13 22.18 1.75
CA ARG A 106 43.31 21.98 0.55
C ARG A 106 41.96 22.65 0.77
N PRO A 107 41.64 23.75 0.09
CA PRO A 107 40.28 24.24 -0.01
C PRO A 107 39.65 23.61 -1.27
N ASP A 108 38.85 22.56 -1.12
CA ASP A 108 37.72 22.34 -2.02
C ASP A 108 36.48 21.97 -1.22
N GLY A 109 35.43 22.77 -1.41
CA GLY A 109 34.12 22.62 -0.81
C GLY A 109 33.30 21.56 -1.55
N SER A 110 33.82 20.34 -1.66
CA SER A 110 32.93 19.20 -1.77
C SER A 110 32.55 18.79 -0.35
N GLU A 111 31.45 19.36 0.15
CA GLU A 111 30.54 18.69 1.09
C GLU A 111 30.12 17.37 0.44
N ARG A 112 31.04 16.41 0.41
CA ARG A 112 30.70 15.02 0.27
C ARG A 112 30.10 14.70 1.60
N ASP A 113 28.77 14.79 1.69
CA ASP A 113 27.99 13.95 2.57
C ASP A 113 28.51 12.53 2.35
N SER A 114 29.48 12.15 3.16
CA SER A 114 30.11 10.85 3.10
C SER A 114 28.98 9.89 3.41
N VAL A 115 28.48 9.21 2.38
CA VAL A 115 27.41 8.22 2.47
C VAL A 115 27.61 7.46 3.75
N ASP A 116 26.70 7.62 4.71
CA ASP A 116 26.85 6.94 5.99
C ASP A 116 26.74 5.44 5.75
N TYR A 117 27.89 4.80 5.59
CA TYR A 117 28.02 3.37 5.32
C TYR A 117 27.50 2.53 6.50
N ARG A 118 27.15 3.17 7.65
CA ARG A 118 26.54 2.52 8.81
C ARG A 118 25.01 2.48 8.73
N ALA A 119 24.38 3.22 7.81
CA ALA A 119 22.95 3.08 7.57
C ALA A 119 22.63 1.61 7.19
N PRO A 120 21.56 0.99 7.72
CA PRO A 120 21.18 -0.39 7.39
C PRO A 120 20.86 -0.57 5.89
N HIS A 121 21.91 -0.79 5.09
CA HIS A 121 21.84 -0.91 3.65
C HIS A 121 21.89 -2.36 3.22
N ASP A 122 20.79 -2.83 2.63
CA ASP A 122 20.72 -4.18 2.10
C ASP A 122 21.04 -4.16 0.59
N LYS A 123 22.27 -4.57 0.25
CA LYS A 123 22.73 -4.70 -1.15
C LYS A 123 21.84 -5.65 -1.95
N THR A 124 21.31 -6.70 -1.33
CA THR A 124 20.45 -7.68 -2.00
C THR A 124 19.07 -7.09 -2.30
N ALA A 125 18.50 -6.34 -1.36
CA ALA A 125 17.25 -5.62 -1.55
C ALA A 125 17.36 -4.56 -2.65
N SER A 126 18.47 -3.82 -2.65
CA SER A 126 18.79 -2.81 -3.67
C SER A 126 18.90 -3.42 -5.07
N GLY A 127 19.62 -4.55 -5.20
CA GLY A 127 19.72 -5.28 -6.47
C GLY A 127 18.37 -5.83 -6.95
N ARG A 128 17.52 -6.29 -6.01
CA ARG A 128 16.14 -6.69 -6.30
C ARG A 128 15.31 -5.51 -6.82
N LEU A 129 15.32 -4.35 -6.17
CA LEU A 129 14.59 -3.17 -6.65
C LEU A 129 15.00 -2.75 -8.07
N ARG A 130 16.31 -2.66 -8.34
CA ARG A 130 16.80 -2.35 -9.70
C ARG A 130 16.33 -3.36 -10.73
N ARG A 131 16.40 -4.66 -10.39
CA ARG A 131 15.89 -5.73 -11.25
C ARG A 131 14.38 -5.63 -11.47
N ALA A 132 13.60 -5.27 -10.45
CA ALA A 132 12.16 -5.03 -10.59
C ALA A 132 11.90 -3.91 -11.61
N GLY A 133 12.62 -2.79 -11.49
CA GLY A 133 12.56 -1.68 -12.45
C GLY A 133 12.79 -2.14 -13.89
N SER A 134 13.89 -2.85 -14.14
CA SER A 134 14.19 -3.38 -15.48
C SER A 134 13.16 -4.39 -15.99
N LEU A 135 12.52 -5.17 -15.11
CA LEU A 135 11.44 -6.08 -15.51
C LEU A 135 10.16 -5.31 -15.89
N ILE A 136 9.85 -4.21 -15.20
CA ILE A 136 8.72 -3.33 -15.54
C ILE A 136 8.93 -2.69 -16.90
N GLU A 137 10.13 -2.16 -17.18
CA GLU A 137 10.51 -1.57 -18.48
C GLU A 137 10.37 -2.59 -19.62
N ARG A 138 10.73 -3.85 -19.37
CA ARG A 138 10.60 -4.96 -20.33
C ARG A 138 9.19 -5.58 -20.37
N GLN A 139 8.21 -4.94 -19.72
CA GLN A 139 6.82 -5.39 -19.64
C GLN A 139 6.62 -6.79 -19.01
N LYS A 140 7.60 -7.28 -18.24
CA LYS A 140 7.53 -8.56 -17.51
C LYS A 140 6.90 -8.37 -16.13
N TRP A 141 5.67 -7.88 -16.10
CA TRP A 141 5.01 -7.42 -14.87
C TRP A 141 4.82 -8.52 -13.82
N ARG A 142 4.54 -9.76 -14.25
CA ARG A 142 4.37 -10.90 -13.34
C ARG A 142 5.63 -11.21 -12.55
N ASP A 143 6.79 -11.19 -13.21
CA ASP A 143 8.07 -11.45 -12.56
C ASP A 143 8.49 -10.27 -11.69
N ALA A 144 8.26 -9.03 -12.15
CA ALA A 144 8.46 -7.84 -11.33
C ALA A 144 7.64 -7.90 -10.05
N TYR A 145 6.34 -8.24 -10.16
CA TYR A 145 5.45 -8.35 -9.01
C TYR A 145 5.90 -9.39 -8.00
N ARG A 146 6.25 -10.61 -8.44
CA ARG A 146 6.76 -11.67 -7.53
C ARG A 146 7.95 -11.16 -6.74
N LEU A 147 8.88 -10.49 -7.42
CA LEU A 147 10.09 -9.97 -6.79
C LEU A 147 9.78 -8.82 -5.82
N LEU A 148 8.89 -7.89 -6.18
CA LEU A 148 8.43 -6.81 -5.30
C LEU A 148 7.70 -7.36 -4.07
N GLN A 149 6.91 -8.42 -4.21
CA GLN A 149 6.24 -9.05 -3.08
C GLN A 149 7.22 -9.69 -2.08
N THR A 150 8.34 -10.24 -2.55
CA THR A 150 9.38 -10.71 -1.62
C THR A 150 9.97 -9.59 -0.77
N LEU A 151 10.00 -8.36 -1.28
CA LEU A 151 10.49 -7.18 -0.54
C LEU A 151 9.43 -6.71 0.46
N LEU A 152 8.15 -6.65 0.04
CA LEU A 152 7.03 -6.24 0.90
C LEU A 152 6.71 -7.25 2.00
N ALA A 153 7.02 -8.52 1.81
CA ALA A 153 6.77 -9.57 2.80
C ALA A 153 7.74 -9.53 4.00
N ARG A 154 8.84 -8.76 3.92
CA ARG A 154 9.83 -8.67 5.00
C ARG A 154 9.25 -7.97 6.23
N PRO A 155 9.52 -8.47 7.45
CA PRO A 155 9.02 -7.86 8.68
C PRO A 155 9.63 -6.47 8.90
N GLU A 156 10.92 -6.30 8.60
CA GLU A 156 11.65 -5.05 8.80
C GLU A 156 11.85 -4.30 7.50
N ASP A 157 11.92 -2.97 7.60
CA ASP A 157 12.34 -2.13 6.48
C ASP A 157 13.86 -2.10 6.37
N SER A 158 14.35 -1.87 5.16
CA SER A 158 15.77 -1.63 4.91
C SER A 158 15.91 -0.40 4.03
N LEU A 159 17.07 0.25 4.09
CA LEU A 159 17.34 1.41 3.26
C LEU A 159 18.12 0.99 2.01
N PHE A 160 17.86 1.66 0.90
CA PHE A 160 18.72 1.60 -0.27
C PHE A 160 19.13 3.01 -0.67
N PHE A 161 20.32 3.11 -1.25
CA PHE A 161 20.79 4.36 -1.84
C PHE A 161 20.31 4.42 -3.30
N SER A 162 19.48 5.42 -3.60
CA SER A 162 18.93 5.64 -4.94
C SER A 162 19.96 6.27 -5.88
N ASP A 163 19.77 6.12 -7.19
CA ASP A 163 20.65 6.71 -8.21
C ASP A 163 20.61 8.26 -8.17
N GLN A 164 19.62 8.84 -7.49
CA GLN A 164 19.49 10.28 -7.21
C GLN A 164 20.28 10.73 -5.98
N GLY A 165 21.11 9.87 -5.39
CA GLY A 165 21.93 10.22 -4.22
C GLY A 165 21.16 10.27 -2.91
N GLN A 166 19.97 9.67 -2.83
CA GLN A 166 19.11 9.73 -1.65
C GLN A 166 18.88 8.36 -1.03
N TRP A 167 18.95 8.29 0.31
CA TRP A 167 18.49 7.14 1.07
C TRP A 167 16.97 7.03 1.02
N ARG A 168 16.47 5.84 0.66
CA ARG A 168 15.03 5.56 0.59
C ARG A 168 14.72 4.21 1.21
N SER A 169 13.51 4.10 1.77
CA SER A 169 12.97 2.82 2.22
C SER A 169 12.78 1.89 1.02
N VAL A 170 13.26 0.66 1.16
CA VAL A 170 13.06 -0.40 0.17
C VAL A 170 11.57 -0.72 0.04
N ARG A 171 10.85 -0.79 1.16
CA ARG A 171 9.43 -1.09 1.16
C ARG A 171 8.62 -0.02 0.44
N LEU A 172 8.94 1.25 0.70
CA LEU A 172 8.25 2.38 0.07
C LEU A 172 8.53 2.47 -1.43
N GLU A 173 9.77 2.18 -1.83
CA GLU A 173 10.12 2.14 -3.25
C GLU A 173 9.47 0.96 -3.97
N ALA A 174 9.40 -0.21 -3.33
CA ALA A 174 8.70 -1.36 -3.88
C ALA A 174 7.22 -1.05 -4.12
N LEU A 175 6.57 -0.37 -3.15
CA LEU A 175 5.20 0.10 -3.30
C LEU A 175 5.06 1.15 -4.42
N ARG A 176 6.01 2.09 -4.54
CA ARG A 176 6.03 3.07 -5.63
C ARG A 176 6.10 2.40 -7.00
N LEU A 177 6.96 1.39 -7.15
CA LEU A 177 7.10 0.61 -8.37
C LEU A 177 5.82 -0.18 -8.70
N LEU A 178 5.15 -0.76 -7.70
CA LEU A 178 3.85 -1.41 -7.93
C LEU A 178 2.78 -0.44 -8.43
N GLN A 179 2.78 0.79 -7.90
CA GLN A 179 1.85 1.84 -8.31
C GLN A 179 2.18 2.43 -9.69
N SER A 180 3.40 2.25 -10.20
CA SER A 180 3.79 2.69 -11.54
C SER A 180 3.49 1.64 -12.63
N PHE A 181 2.85 0.52 -12.28
CA PHE A 181 2.45 -0.48 -13.28
C PHE A 181 1.42 0.13 -14.25
N PRO A 182 1.44 -0.26 -15.54
CA PRO A 182 0.39 0.11 -16.48
C PRO A 182 -0.98 -0.37 -16.02
N GLN A 183 -2.04 0.30 -16.48
CA GLN A 183 -3.43 0.02 -16.08
C GLN A 183 -3.81 -1.45 -16.30
N GLU A 184 -3.39 -2.06 -17.42
CA GLU A 184 -3.60 -3.48 -17.71
C GLU A 184 -3.01 -4.40 -16.61
N ALA A 185 -1.76 -4.14 -16.23
CA ALA A 185 -1.10 -4.91 -15.19
C ALA A 185 -1.73 -4.69 -13.81
N GLN A 186 -2.22 -3.48 -13.53
CA GLN A 186 -2.95 -3.19 -12.29
C GLN A 186 -4.28 -3.94 -12.20
N ARG A 187 -5.01 -4.08 -13.33
CA ARG A 187 -6.26 -4.87 -13.38
C ARG A 187 -5.99 -6.34 -13.10
N TRP A 188 -5.03 -6.94 -13.79
CA TRP A 188 -4.64 -8.33 -13.54
C TRP A 188 -4.25 -8.56 -12.07
N LEU A 189 -3.44 -7.67 -11.48
CA LEU A 189 -3.04 -7.78 -10.08
C LEU A 189 -4.22 -7.75 -9.12
N ARG A 190 -5.20 -6.90 -9.39
CA ARG A 190 -6.41 -6.82 -8.58
C ARG A 190 -7.17 -8.12 -8.64
N ASP A 191 -7.50 -8.60 -9.84
CA ASP A 191 -8.29 -9.81 -10.03
C ASP A 191 -7.63 -11.02 -9.37
N ALA A 192 -6.30 -11.13 -9.49
CA ALA A 192 -5.53 -12.21 -8.89
C ALA A 192 -5.49 -12.17 -7.35
N HIS A 193 -5.59 -10.99 -6.73
CA HIS A 193 -5.32 -10.82 -5.30
C HIS A 193 -6.52 -10.29 -4.48
N GLU A 194 -7.64 -9.96 -5.10
CA GLU A 194 -8.83 -9.40 -4.44
C GLU A 194 -9.38 -10.33 -3.35
N ALA A 195 -9.52 -11.62 -3.65
CA ALA A 195 -10.01 -12.61 -2.67
C ALA A 195 -9.03 -12.82 -1.49
N GLY A 196 -7.73 -12.71 -1.74
CA GLY A 196 -6.71 -12.76 -0.68
C GLY A 196 -6.76 -11.52 0.20
N GLY A 197 -6.82 -10.34 -0.41
CA GLY A 197 -6.89 -9.05 0.28
C GLY A 197 -8.12 -8.93 1.16
N ARG A 198 -9.32 -9.31 0.66
CA ARG A 198 -10.56 -9.27 1.46
C ARG A 198 -10.49 -10.14 2.71
N ARG A 199 -9.94 -11.36 2.59
CA ARG A 199 -9.74 -12.25 3.75
C ARG A 199 -8.76 -11.65 4.76
N ALA A 200 -7.66 -11.09 4.28
CA ALA A 200 -6.64 -10.49 5.14
C ALA A 200 -7.17 -9.22 5.85
N LEU A 201 -7.97 -8.39 5.14
CA LEU A 201 -8.64 -7.23 5.74
C LEU A 201 -9.59 -7.65 6.87
N ALA A 202 -10.47 -8.62 6.62
CA ALA A 202 -11.41 -9.10 7.62
C ALA A 202 -10.70 -9.66 8.87
N GLU A 203 -9.54 -10.31 8.70
CA GLU A 203 -8.69 -10.76 9.82
C GLU A 203 -8.07 -9.57 10.58
N ALA A 204 -7.52 -8.60 9.85
CA ALA A 204 -6.92 -7.41 10.44
C ALA A 204 -7.94 -6.61 11.25
N GLU A 205 -9.15 -6.42 10.73
CA GLU A 205 -10.26 -5.74 11.40
C GLU A 205 -10.68 -6.47 12.69
N ARG A 206 -10.84 -7.80 12.64
CA ARG A 206 -11.13 -8.62 13.83
C ARG A 206 -10.07 -8.51 14.91
N SER A 207 -8.80 -8.34 14.54
CA SER A 207 -7.73 -8.16 15.50
C SER A 207 -7.74 -6.79 16.20
N GLY A 208 -8.36 -5.77 15.60
CA GLY A 208 -8.35 -4.38 16.07
C GLY A 208 -6.98 -3.67 16.01
N ARG A 209 -5.89 -4.39 15.70
CA ARG A 209 -4.51 -3.88 15.74
C ARG A 209 -4.13 -3.15 14.45
N LEU A 210 -3.28 -2.12 14.57
CA LEU A 210 -2.79 -1.36 13.42
C LEU A 210 -1.79 -2.15 12.56
N GLY A 211 -0.97 -3.01 13.17
CA GLY A 211 0.06 -3.79 12.46
C GLY A 211 -0.51 -4.62 11.31
N PRO A 212 -1.47 -5.53 11.58
CA PRO A 212 -2.13 -6.32 10.53
C PRO A 212 -2.81 -5.44 9.46
N LEU A 213 -3.43 -4.32 9.86
CA LEU A 213 -4.05 -3.39 8.92
C LEU A 213 -3.02 -2.75 7.99
N ALA A 214 -1.86 -2.36 8.52
CA ALA A 214 -0.74 -1.84 7.74
C ALA A 214 -0.16 -2.89 6.79
N GLU A 215 -0.05 -4.15 7.21
CA GLU A 215 0.38 -5.23 6.33
C GLU A 215 -0.57 -5.42 5.15
N VAL A 216 -1.89 -5.36 5.39
CA VAL A 216 -2.90 -5.44 4.32
C VAL A 216 -2.77 -4.25 3.37
N ALA A 217 -2.68 -3.03 3.91
CA ALA A 217 -2.50 -1.82 3.13
C ALA A 217 -1.25 -1.87 2.24
N LEU A 218 -0.13 -2.42 2.73
CA LEU A 218 1.12 -2.53 1.98
C LEU A 218 1.08 -3.64 0.91
N ARG A 219 0.64 -4.85 1.28
CA ARG A 219 0.72 -6.04 0.41
C ARG A 219 -0.37 -6.09 -0.66
N TYR A 220 -1.53 -5.51 -0.35
CA TYR A 220 -2.72 -5.56 -1.19
C TYR A 220 -3.15 -4.18 -1.68
N PHE A 221 -2.28 -3.17 -1.67
CA PHE A 221 -2.65 -1.79 -2.04
C PHE A 221 -3.38 -1.65 -3.40
N ASN A 222 -3.12 -2.57 -4.33
CA ASN A 222 -3.73 -2.56 -5.68
C ASN A 222 -5.14 -3.20 -5.72
N THR A 223 -5.62 -3.77 -4.61
CA THR A 223 -6.96 -4.36 -4.47
C THR A 223 -7.91 -3.39 -3.77
N SER A 224 -9.22 -3.62 -3.84
CA SER A 224 -10.18 -2.79 -3.09
C SER A 224 -9.91 -2.89 -1.58
N ALA A 225 -9.65 -4.11 -1.08
CA ALA A 225 -9.38 -4.37 0.33
C ALA A 225 -8.12 -3.66 0.85
N GLY A 226 -7.03 -3.59 0.07
CA GLY A 226 -5.83 -2.88 0.52
C GLY A 226 -6.01 -1.36 0.53
N ARG A 227 -6.79 -0.80 -0.41
CA ARG A 227 -7.15 0.63 -0.38
C ARG A 227 -8.05 0.95 0.81
N THR A 228 -9.01 0.09 1.13
CA THR A 228 -9.84 0.21 2.34
C THR A 228 -8.97 0.15 3.60
N ALA A 229 -8.03 -0.80 3.67
CA ALA A 229 -7.08 -0.89 4.79
C ALA A 229 -6.25 0.39 4.94
N ALA A 230 -5.73 0.93 3.83
CA ALA A 230 -4.97 2.17 3.82
C ALA A 230 -5.82 3.38 4.25
N ASP A 231 -7.09 3.46 3.83
CA ASP A 231 -8.01 4.55 4.22
C ASP A 231 -8.35 4.51 5.71
N GLN A 232 -8.59 3.31 6.24
CA GLN A 232 -8.79 3.09 7.68
C GLN A 232 -7.52 3.45 8.47
N LEU A 233 -6.35 3.00 8.01
CA LEU A 233 -5.08 3.30 8.65
C LEU A 233 -4.77 4.81 8.65
N ALA A 234 -4.97 5.47 7.50
CA ALA A 234 -4.81 6.92 7.36
C ALA A 234 -5.75 7.68 8.29
N THR A 235 -7.02 7.26 8.37
CA THR A 235 -8.00 7.87 9.28
C THR A 235 -7.56 7.72 10.74
N ARG A 236 -7.12 6.52 11.16
CA ARG A 236 -6.66 6.30 12.54
C ARG A 236 -5.41 7.13 12.89
N HIS A 237 -4.49 7.32 11.95
CA HIS A 237 -3.35 8.24 12.14
C HIS A 237 -3.82 9.69 12.26
N LEU A 238 -4.77 10.11 11.42
CA LEU A 238 -5.34 11.45 11.43
C LEU A 238 -6.03 11.75 12.77
N ASP A 239 -6.84 10.81 13.27
CA ASP A 239 -7.57 10.94 14.55
C ASP A 239 -6.61 11.10 15.75
N ARG A 240 -5.36 10.62 15.64
CA ARG A 240 -4.32 10.74 16.66
C ARG A 240 -3.44 11.99 16.48
N GLY A 241 -3.70 12.81 15.48
CA GLY A 241 -2.86 13.95 15.12
C GLY A 241 -1.53 13.56 14.46
N GLU A 242 -1.37 12.30 14.03
CA GLU A 242 -0.18 11.82 13.32
C GLU A 242 -0.24 12.22 11.83
N PHE A 243 -0.29 13.52 11.58
CA PHE A 243 -0.61 14.08 10.26
C PHE A 243 0.35 13.62 9.15
N VAL A 244 1.65 13.46 9.45
CA VAL A 244 2.64 12.99 8.47
C VAL A 244 2.34 11.56 8.01
N ALA A 245 1.96 10.67 8.93
CA ALA A 245 1.62 9.28 8.62
C ALA A 245 0.27 9.21 7.88
N ALA A 246 -0.71 10.02 8.27
CA ALA A 246 -1.98 10.13 7.55
C ALA A 246 -1.78 10.64 6.11
N ALA A 247 -1.02 11.73 5.94
CA ALA A 247 -0.70 12.34 4.66
C ALA A 247 0.00 11.34 3.72
N PHE A 248 0.92 10.53 4.26
CA PHE A 248 1.61 9.49 3.51
C PHE A 248 0.66 8.50 2.82
N TRP A 249 -0.39 8.07 3.52
CA TRP A 249 -1.38 7.14 2.97
C TRP A 249 -2.37 7.82 2.04
N PHE A 250 -2.88 9.00 2.43
CA PHE A 250 -3.82 9.76 1.62
C PHE A 250 -3.23 10.17 0.27
N GLU A 251 -1.95 10.55 0.22
CA GLU A 251 -1.27 10.86 -1.05
C GLU A 251 -1.35 9.70 -2.04
N ARG A 252 -1.25 8.46 -1.55
CA ARG A 252 -1.36 7.27 -2.39
C ARG A 252 -2.79 6.97 -2.78
N LEU A 253 -3.74 7.17 -1.87
CA LEU A 253 -5.17 6.94 -2.10
C LEU A 253 -5.79 7.96 -3.07
N LEU A 254 -5.21 9.15 -3.19
CA LEU A 254 -5.64 10.18 -4.14
C LEU A 254 -5.11 9.96 -5.56
N ARG A 255 -4.22 8.98 -5.78
CA ARG A 255 -3.84 8.59 -7.14
C ARG A 255 -5.02 7.91 -7.83
N PRO A 256 -5.35 8.27 -9.08
CA PRO A 256 -6.40 7.62 -9.84
C PRO A 256 -6.19 6.10 -9.86
N SER A 257 -7.27 5.35 -9.67
CA SER A 257 -7.26 3.90 -9.71
C SER A 257 -8.61 3.41 -10.21
N ASP A 258 -8.62 2.40 -11.08
CA ASP A 258 -9.87 1.81 -11.58
C ASP A 258 -10.69 1.13 -10.47
N SER A 259 -10.14 0.95 -9.26
CA SER A 259 -10.87 0.26 -8.16
C SER A 259 -11.95 1.13 -7.55
N GLU A 260 -11.76 2.45 -7.56
CA GLU A 260 -12.60 3.40 -6.86
C GLU A 260 -12.52 4.74 -7.63
N PRO A 261 -13.22 4.86 -8.78
CA PRO A 261 -13.17 6.07 -9.60
C PRO A 261 -13.66 7.30 -8.82
N ASP A 262 -14.57 7.09 -7.88
CA ASP A 262 -15.03 8.11 -6.95
C ASP A 262 -14.18 8.08 -5.68
N ALA A 263 -13.18 8.96 -5.60
CA ALA A 263 -12.53 9.24 -4.34
C ALA A 263 -13.57 9.86 -3.39
N HIS A 264 -14.20 9.01 -2.57
CA HIS A 264 -15.24 9.36 -1.60
C HIS A 264 -14.93 10.73 -0.98
N LEU A 265 -15.85 11.69 -1.09
CA LEU A 265 -15.64 13.10 -0.76
C LEU A 265 -14.98 13.30 0.62
N ALA A 266 -15.39 12.51 1.61
CA ALA A 266 -14.79 12.50 2.95
C ALA A 266 -13.30 12.12 2.98
N ARG A 267 -12.82 11.26 2.07
CA ARG A 267 -11.40 10.90 1.95
C ARG A 267 -10.58 12.10 1.47
N GLN A 268 -11.06 12.81 0.45
CA GLN A 268 -10.38 14.00 -0.06
C GLN A 268 -10.31 15.09 1.02
N ALA A 269 -11.40 15.25 1.77
CA ALA A 269 -11.49 16.14 2.92
C ALA A 269 -10.46 15.80 4.01
N LYS A 270 -10.42 14.54 4.45
CA LYS A 270 -9.42 14.04 5.40
C LYS A 270 -8.00 14.21 4.88
N ALA A 271 -7.78 13.98 3.58
CA ALA A 271 -6.47 14.16 2.95
C ALA A 271 -6.00 15.62 3.00
N ALA A 272 -6.88 16.58 2.69
CA ALA A 272 -6.57 18.00 2.78
C ALA A 272 -6.16 18.39 4.21
N LEU A 273 -6.92 17.94 5.22
CA LEU A 273 -6.59 18.16 6.62
C LEU A 273 -5.25 17.53 7.01
N ALA A 274 -5.00 16.28 6.59
CA ALA A 274 -3.74 15.59 6.84
C ALA A 274 -2.55 16.32 6.19
N PHE A 275 -2.69 16.81 4.97
CA PHE A 275 -1.65 17.59 4.30
C PHE A 275 -1.39 18.92 4.99
N PHE A 276 -2.44 19.62 5.41
CA PHE A 276 -2.32 20.87 6.16
C PHE A 276 -1.57 20.65 7.48
N GLY A 277 -2.01 19.68 8.29
CA GLY A 277 -1.37 19.33 9.56
C GLY A 277 0.06 18.80 9.41
N ALA A 278 0.39 18.19 8.26
CA ALA A 278 1.76 17.76 7.94
C ALA A 278 2.64 18.88 7.36
N GLY A 279 2.16 20.13 7.29
CA GLY A 279 2.89 21.28 6.72
C GLY A 279 2.98 21.27 5.18
N ARG A 280 2.31 20.34 4.50
CA ARG A 280 2.31 20.18 3.04
C ARG A 280 1.27 21.09 2.38
N ARG A 281 1.40 22.40 2.59
CA ARG A 281 0.40 23.43 2.22
C ARG A 281 0.00 23.40 0.73
N GLU A 282 0.96 23.22 -0.16
CA GLU A 282 0.68 23.14 -1.61
C GLU A 282 -0.13 21.91 -2.03
N LEU A 283 0.04 20.78 -1.33
CA LEU A 283 -0.78 19.59 -1.56
C LEU A 283 -2.18 19.78 -0.98
N ALA A 284 -2.28 20.35 0.23
CA ALA A 284 -3.56 20.68 0.84
C ALA A 284 -4.37 21.61 -0.07
N ARG A 285 -3.77 22.72 -0.52
CA ARG A 285 -4.43 23.69 -1.41
C ARG A 285 -4.95 23.03 -2.68
N ARG A 286 -4.13 22.25 -3.38
CA ARG A 286 -4.56 21.56 -4.61
C ARG A 286 -5.76 20.63 -4.39
N VAL A 287 -5.85 19.96 -3.25
CA VAL A 287 -6.99 19.10 -2.92
C VAL A 287 -8.22 19.94 -2.60
N ILE A 288 -8.07 21.03 -1.84
CA ILE A 288 -9.15 21.96 -1.50
C ILE A 288 -9.72 22.62 -2.76
N ASP A 289 -8.86 23.12 -3.64
CA ASP A 289 -9.28 23.77 -4.88
C ASP A 289 -10.08 22.81 -5.77
N ARG A 290 -9.65 21.54 -5.85
CA ARG A 290 -10.39 20.48 -6.54
C ARG A 290 -11.75 20.22 -5.89
N LEU A 291 -11.79 20.12 -4.56
CA LEU A 291 -13.03 19.93 -3.81
C LEU A 291 -14.02 21.06 -4.03
N HIS A 292 -13.54 22.31 -4.06
CA HIS A 292 -14.37 23.48 -4.31
C HIS A 292 -14.87 23.50 -5.76
N ALA A 293 -14.01 23.17 -6.72
CA ALA A 293 -14.40 23.13 -8.12
C ALA A 293 -15.47 22.06 -8.41
N GLN A 294 -15.42 20.91 -7.73
CA GLN A 294 -16.29 19.76 -8.01
C GLN A 294 -17.52 19.67 -7.10
N HIS A 295 -17.45 20.19 -5.88
CA HIS A 295 -18.42 19.88 -4.81
C HIS A 295 -18.78 21.06 -3.91
N ARG A 296 -18.63 22.31 -4.37
CA ARG A 296 -19.00 23.51 -3.59
C ARG A 296 -20.42 23.39 -3.00
N GLY A 297 -20.56 23.67 -1.71
CA GLY A 297 -21.86 23.61 -1.02
C GLY A 297 -22.35 22.20 -0.69
N THR A 298 -21.61 21.14 -1.05
CA THR A 298 -21.93 19.77 -0.63
C THR A 298 -21.49 19.56 0.81
N ALA A 299 -22.37 19.02 1.64
CA ALA A 299 -22.05 18.66 3.02
C ALA A 299 -21.28 17.33 3.06
N VAL A 300 -20.17 17.32 3.81
CA VAL A 300 -19.33 16.14 4.04
C VAL A 300 -19.42 15.75 5.49
N ARG A 301 -19.62 14.46 5.74
CA ARG A 301 -19.53 13.92 7.09
C ARG A 301 -18.07 13.69 7.48
N LEU A 302 -17.61 14.45 8.48
CA LEU A 302 -16.30 14.28 9.12
C LEU A 302 -16.54 13.88 10.58
N GLY A 303 -16.33 12.60 10.88
CA GLY A 303 -16.69 12.02 12.18
C GLY A 303 -18.20 12.10 12.43
N THR A 304 -18.58 12.86 13.47
CA THR A 304 -19.98 13.12 13.85
C THR A 304 -20.56 14.40 13.27
N GLN A 305 -19.72 15.27 12.69
CA GLN A 305 -20.16 16.56 12.15
C GLN A 305 -20.40 16.50 10.64
N GLN A 306 -21.38 17.26 10.17
CA GLN A 306 -21.51 17.60 8.75
C GLN A 306 -20.91 18.99 8.53
N VAL A 307 -19.95 19.07 7.61
CA VAL A 307 -19.25 20.31 7.27
C VAL A 307 -19.49 20.60 5.79
N ALA A 308 -19.97 21.79 5.46
CA ALA A 308 -20.12 22.22 4.08
C ALA A 308 -18.74 22.54 3.50
N ILE A 309 -18.49 22.14 2.24
CA ILE A 309 -17.29 22.54 1.52
C ILE A 309 -17.47 24.00 1.06
N ASP A 310 -16.86 24.92 1.79
CA ASP A 310 -16.84 26.36 1.51
C ASP A 310 -15.41 26.96 1.64
N GLU A 311 -15.27 28.26 1.35
CA GLU A 311 -13.98 28.97 1.37
C GLU A 311 -13.34 29.15 2.77
N ALA A 312 -14.07 28.85 3.85
CA ALA A 312 -13.61 29.07 5.23
C ALA A 312 -13.09 27.79 5.91
N TRP A 313 -13.36 26.61 5.33
CA TRP A 313 -13.15 25.31 5.98
C TRP A 313 -11.69 24.97 6.36
N LEU A 314 -10.66 25.63 5.80
CA LEU A 314 -9.23 25.41 6.12
C LEU A 314 -8.39 26.71 6.20
N ARG A 315 -9.01 27.85 6.56
CA ARG A 315 -8.28 29.10 6.82
C ARG A 315 -7.60 29.10 8.18
#